data_AF-A0A061SHZ8-F1
#
_entry.id   AF-A0A061SHZ8-F1
#
_cell.length_a   1.000
_cell.length_b   1.000
_cell.length_c   1.000
_cell.angle_alpha   90.00
_cell.angle_beta   90.00
_cell.angle_gamma   90.00
#
_symmetry.space_group_name_H-M   'P 1'
#
loop_
_entity.id
_entity.type
_entity.pdbx_description
1 polymer ?
#
loop_
_entity_poly.entity_id
_entity_poly.type
_entity_poly.pdbx_seq_one_letter_code
_entity_poly.pdbx_strand_id
1 'polypeptide(L)'
;LLDLPEELLDGTLADALDVRDLCSLGQTCKRFASITEQEPRWRRHFEERWGEPSLVVRRAAELAGGWRRLYAAKHEVEREAIPWMRPTLHELNAAVENIAIRGWSQLCGSKADRGPCHAPCSLLFLVDGSGSVTEDDFRHMTSFMAYAWRSIQTTFPEAKVGVVQFSNDVRVEVQPSNLSADDFDTCVAGMNRMNGGTNISAAIRKAGQLLGGTKGP
;
A
#
# COMPACT_ATOMS: atom_id res chain seq x y z
N LEU A 1 4.07 40.95 12.90
CA LEU A 1 4.25 39.66 12.19
C LEU A 1 5.44 39.68 11.23
N LEU A 2 5.61 40.72 10.42
CA LEU A 2 6.73 40.81 9.46
C LEU A 2 8.12 40.98 10.12
N ASP A 3 8.19 41.53 11.33
CA ASP A 3 9.46 41.73 12.06
C ASP A 3 9.74 40.69 13.16
N LEU A 4 8.92 39.64 13.26
CA LEU A 4 9.17 38.57 14.24
C LEU A 4 10.36 37.71 13.77
N PRO A 5 11.26 37.30 14.70
CA PRO A 5 12.27 36.28 14.45
C PRO A 5 11.66 34.98 13.90
N GLU A 6 12.38 34.28 13.03
CA GLU A 6 11.89 33.01 12.45
C GLU A 6 11.63 31.95 13.52
N GLU A 7 12.43 31.92 14.59
CA GLU A 7 12.28 30.98 15.70
C GLU A 7 10.90 31.07 16.40
N LEU A 8 10.40 32.30 16.58
CA LEU A 8 9.09 32.53 17.20
C LEU A 8 7.94 32.24 16.22
N LEU A 9 8.16 32.51 14.93
CA LEU A 9 7.18 32.22 13.89
C LEU A 9 7.05 30.71 13.64
N ASP A 10 8.16 29.97 13.62
CA ASP A 10 8.19 28.54 13.35
C ASP A 10 7.78 27.70 14.57
N GLY A 11 8.36 27.97 15.74
CA GLY A 11 8.16 27.11 16.93
C GLY A 11 6.97 27.47 17.81
N THR A 12 6.45 28.70 17.75
CA THR A 12 5.32 29.13 18.61
C THR A 12 4.05 29.40 17.82
N LEU A 13 4.16 30.20 16.76
CA LEU A 13 3.00 30.55 15.94
C LEU A 13 2.57 29.37 15.07
N ALA A 14 3.44 28.86 14.20
CA ALA A 14 3.07 27.85 13.23
C ALA A 14 2.69 26.50 13.87
N ASP A 15 3.31 26.12 14.99
CA ASP A 15 2.97 24.88 15.72
C ASP A 15 1.62 24.95 16.46
N ALA A 16 1.06 26.14 16.64
CA ALA A 16 -0.27 26.34 17.22
C ALA A 16 -1.40 26.39 16.17
N LEU A 17 -1.05 26.44 14.88
CA LEU A 17 -2.03 26.53 13.79
C LEU A 17 -2.53 25.15 13.37
N ASP A 18 -3.79 25.10 12.92
CA ASP A 18 -4.32 23.92 12.26
C ASP A 18 -3.88 23.84 10.79
N VAL A 19 -4.19 22.72 10.13
CA VAL A 19 -3.81 22.48 8.74
C VAL A 19 -4.41 23.51 7.76
N ARG A 20 -5.58 24.06 8.06
CA ARG A 20 -6.24 25.06 7.21
C ARG A 20 -5.54 26.40 7.32
N ASP A 21 -5.21 26.80 8.54
CA ASP A 21 -4.51 28.04 8.83
C ASP A 21 -3.07 27.99 8.29
N LEU A 22 -2.38 26.84 8.42
CA LEU A 22 -1.06 26.63 7.82
C LEU A 22 -1.09 26.77 6.30
N CYS A 23 -2.08 26.15 5.63
CA CYS A 23 -2.25 26.30 4.18
C CYS A 23 -2.49 27.76 3.78
N SER A 24 -3.35 28.46 4.52
CA SER A 24 -3.71 29.86 4.24
C SER A 24 -2.51 30.79 4.44
N LEU A 25 -1.77 30.60 5.55
CA LEU A 25 -0.58 31.38 5.87
C LEU A 25 0.52 31.18 4.84
N GLY A 26 0.75 29.94 4.40
CA GLY A 26 1.76 29.61 3.38
C GLY A 26 1.50 30.28 2.02
N GLN A 27 0.23 30.57 1.68
CA GLN A 27 -0.12 31.24 0.42
C GLN A 27 0.14 32.76 0.44
N THR A 28 0.37 33.36 1.60
CA THR A 28 0.51 34.82 1.73
C THR A 28 1.86 35.34 1.23
N CYS A 29 2.97 34.63 1.51
CA CYS A 29 4.30 35.00 1.01
C CYS A 29 5.29 33.83 1.08
N LYS A 30 6.40 33.93 0.33
CA LYS A 30 7.45 32.89 0.28
C LYS A 30 8.05 32.57 1.66
N ARG A 31 8.19 33.56 2.53
CA ARG A 31 8.71 33.39 3.89
C ARG A 31 7.79 32.51 4.74
N PHE A 32 6.48 32.72 4.66
CA PHE A 32 5.53 31.88 5.37
C PHE A 32 5.35 30.52 4.70
N ALA A 33 5.50 30.42 3.38
CA ALA A 33 5.54 29.12 2.69
C ALA A 33 6.67 28.24 3.25
N SER A 34 7.91 28.75 3.36
CA SER A 34 9.04 27.97 3.89
C SER A 34 8.87 27.53 5.34
N ILE A 35 8.21 28.36 6.16
CA ILE A 35 7.91 28.03 7.56
C ILE A 35 6.81 26.96 7.62
N THR A 36 5.71 27.14 6.88
CA THR A 36 4.56 26.23 6.93
C THR A 36 4.82 24.88 6.27
N GLU A 37 5.84 24.76 5.41
CA GLU A 37 6.20 23.53 4.70
C GLU A 37 7.07 22.54 5.49
N GLN A 38 7.42 22.85 6.75
CA GLN A 38 8.30 21.99 7.56
C GLN A 38 7.69 20.59 7.79
N GLU A 39 8.43 19.57 7.34
CA GLU A 39 8.02 18.16 7.35
C GLU A 39 7.64 17.60 8.73
N PRO A 40 8.36 17.90 9.84
CA PRO A 40 7.98 17.42 11.17
C PRO A 40 6.59 17.87 11.61
N ARG A 41 6.16 19.08 11.21
CA ARG A 41 4.84 19.63 11.55
C ARG A 41 3.73 18.87 10.83
N TRP A 42 3.90 18.64 9.53
CA TRP A 42 2.94 17.86 8.75
C TRP A 42 2.86 16.41 9.21
N ARG A 43 3.99 15.84 9.63
CA ARG A 43 4.01 14.52 10.27
C ARG A 43 3.18 14.51 11.56
N ARG A 44 3.36 15.49 12.43
CA ARG A 44 2.59 15.60 13.68
C ARG A 44 1.09 15.71 13.41
N HIS A 45 0.66 16.58 12.49
CA HIS A 45 -0.76 16.67 12.13
C HIS A 45 -1.30 15.40 11.50
N PHE A 46 -0.47 14.66 10.75
CA PHE A 46 -0.83 13.34 10.28
C PHE A 46 -1.07 12.39 11.45
N GLU A 47 -0.15 12.34 12.41
CA GLU A 47 -0.22 11.49 13.61
C GLU A 47 -1.43 11.82 14.49
N GLU A 48 -1.74 13.10 14.69
CA GLU A 48 -2.90 13.56 15.45
C GLU A 48 -4.23 13.10 14.82
N ARG A 49 -4.28 12.99 13.48
CA ARG A 49 -5.51 12.63 12.75
C ARG A 49 -5.66 11.14 12.49
N TRP A 50 -4.57 10.46 12.11
CA TRP A 50 -4.57 9.06 11.66
C TRP A 50 -3.79 8.10 12.55
N GLY A 51 -3.19 8.60 13.63
CA GLY A 51 -2.38 7.82 14.56
C GLY A 51 -0.94 7.61 14.08
N GLU A 52 -0.19 6.84 14.89
CA GLU A 52 1.23 6.59 14.69
C GLU A 52 1.55 5.97 13.30
N PRO A 53 2.53 6.50 12.54
CA PRO A 53 2.70 6.10 11.16
C PRO A 53 3.47 4.79 11.07
N SER A 54 2.85 3.80 10.45
CA SER A 54 3.48 2.50 10.15
C SER A 54 4.64 2.64 9.15
N LEU A 55 5.44 1.57 9.00
CA LEU A 55 6.52 1.52 8.01
C LEU A 55 6.03 1.85 6.59
N VAL A 56 4.84 1.36 6.23
CA VAL A 56 4.23 1.62 4.91
C VAL A 56 3.90 3.10 4.75
N VAL A 57 3.31 3.71 5.78
CA VAL A 57 2.94 5.14 5.75
C VAL A 57 4.18 6.03 5.67
N ARG A 58 5.24 5.72 6.42
CA ARG A 58 6.51 6.45 6.34
C ARG A 58 7.11 6.38 4.94
N ARG A 59 7.12 5.18 4.35
CA ARG A 59 7.57 5.01 2.96
C ARG A 59 6.67 5.73 1.97
N ALA A 60 5.35 5.76 2.20
CA ALA A 60 4.41 6.52 1.39
C ALA A 60 4.69 8.03 1.44
N ALA A 61 5.10 8.57 2.60
CA ALA A 61 5.49 9.97 2.72
C ALA A 61 6.74 10.28 1.88
N GLU A 62 7.74 9.40 1.90
CA GLU A 62 8.92 9.52 1.03
C GLU A 62 8.55 9.50 -0.45
N LEU A 63 7.69 8.56 -0.87
CA LEU A 63 7.22 8.45 -2.26
C LEU A 63 6.37 9.65 -2.69
N ALA A 64 5.59 10.24 -1.79
CA ALA A 64 4.84 11.47 -2.04
C ALA A 64 5.75 12.71 -2.16
N GLY A 65 7.00 12.61 -1.71
CA GLY A 65 7.92 13.74 -1.61
C GLY A 65 7.70 14.61 -0.36
N GLY A 66 7.11 14.04 0.69
CA GLY A 66 6.93 14.66 2.00
C GLY A 66 5.58 14.39 2.66
N TRP A 67 5.51 14.58 3.98
CA TRP A 67 4.33 14.46 4.82
C TRP A 67 3.22 15.42 4.43
N ARG A 68 3.55 16.64 3.99
CA ARG A 68 2.54 17.60 3.50
C ARG A 68 1.77 17.04 2.31
N ARG A 69 2.49 16.48 1.35
CA ARG A 69 1.89 15.93 0.12
C ARG A 69 1.12 14.65 0.41
N LEU A 70 1.63 13.79 1.29
CA LEU A 70 0.89 12.62 1.74
C LEU A 70 -0.39 13.02 2.50
N TYR A 71 -0.32 14.01 3.39
CA TYR A 71 -1.49 14.52 4.12
C TYR A 71 -2.55 15.00 3.15
N ALA A 72 -2.18 15.82 2.16
CA ALA A 72 -3.10 16.34 1.15
C ALA A 72 -3.76 15.21 0.35
N ALA A 73 -2.96 14.25 -0.15
CA ALA A 73 -3.47 13.11 -0.89
C ALA A 73 -4.43 12.25 -0.06
N LYS A 74 -4.09 12.00 1.21
CA LYS A 74 -4.93 11.20 2.12
C LYS A 74 -6.24 11.93 2.43
N HIS A 75 -6.18 13.23 2.68
CA HIS A 75 -7.35 14.06 2.93
C HIS A 75 -8.32 14.07 1.72
N GLU A 76 -7.79 14.15 0.51
CA GLU A 76 -8.59 14.10 -0.72
C GLU A 76 -9.28 12.75 -0.90
N VAL A 77 -8.55 11.65 -0.69
CA VAL A 77 -9.11 10.29 -0.77
C VAL A 77 -10.20 10.08 0.30
N GLU A 78 -10.00 10.55 1.52
CA GLU A 78 -11.02 10.47 2.58
C GLU A 78 -12.30 11.20 2.24
N ARG A 79 -12.21 12.38 1.63
CA ARG A 79 -13.37 13.16 1.21
C ARG A 79 -14.26 12.39 0.24
N GLU A 80 -13.66 11.53 -0.60
CA GLU A 80 -14.34 10.76 -1.64
C GLU A 80 -14.78 9.36 -1.20
N ALA A 81 -14.22 8.83 -0.11
CA ALA A 81 -14.34 7.41 0.24
C ALA A 81 -15.33 7.09 1.38
N ILE A 82 -15.96 8.09 2.00
CA ILE A 82 -16.89 7.90 3.14
C ILE A 82 -18.01 6.90 2.76
N PRO A 83 -18.25 5.82 3.53
CA PRO A 83 -17.81 5.60 4.92
C PRO A 83 -16.51 4.78 5.14
N TRP A 84 -15.81 4.33 4.10
CA TRP A 84 -14.65 3.44 4.24
C TRP A 84 -13.34 4.15 3.90
N MET A 85 -12.25 3.88 4.63
CA MET A 85 -10.95 4.46 4.30
C MET A 85 -10.36 3.77 3.06
N ARG A 86 -10.06 4.54 2.02
CA ARG A 86 -9.27 4.07 0.87
C ARG A 86 -7.80 4.46 1.03
N PRO A 87 -6.84 3.58 0.71
CA PRO A 87 -5.43 3.93 0.70
C PRO A 87 -5.13 4.88 -0.46
N THR A 88 -4.19 5.80 -0.26
CA THR A 88 -3.64 6.62 -1.35
C THR A 88 -2.78 5.78 -2.29
N LEU A 89 -2.56 6.25 -3.52
CA LEU A 89 -1.65 5.61 -4.46
C LEU A 89 -0.22 5.48 -3.88
N HIS A 90 0.23 6.44 -3.06
CA HIS A 90 1.52 6.39 -2.39
C HIS A 90 1.58 5.28 -1.33
N GLU A 91 0.50 5.07 -0.57
CA GLU A 91 0.39 3.96 0.39
C GLU A 91 0.35 2.60 -0.32
N LEU A 92 -0.34 2.50 -1.46
CA LEU A 92 -0.35 1.31 -2.29
C LEU A 92 1.05 0.99 -2.84
N ASN A 93 1.73 1.96 -3.46
CA ASN A 93 3.11 1.80 -3.94
C ASN A 93 4.03 1.37 -2.79
N ALA A 94 3.95 2.05 -1.64
CA ALA A 94 4.78 1.75 -0.48
C ALA A 94 4.53 0.33 0.06
N ALA A 95 3.29 -0.14 0.09
CA ALA A 95 2.97 -1.49 0.52
C ALA A 95 3.61 -2.54 -0.41
N VAL A 96 3.48 -2.33 -1.72
CA VAL A 96 4.02 -3.23 -2.74
C VAL A 96 5.54 -3.21 -2.77
N GLU A 97 6.17 -2.04 -2.68
CA GLU A 97 7.62 -1.90 -2.55
C GLU A 97 8.15 -2.60 -1.28
N ASN A 98 7.44 -2.50 -0.16
CA ASN A 98 7.85 -3.17 1.07
C ASN A 98 7.83 -4.69 0.92
N ILE A 99 6.85 -5.26 0.21
CA ILE A 99 6.81 -6.68 -0.12
C ILE A 99 8.01 -7.03 -1.00
N ALA A 100 8.25 -6.26 -2.06
CA ALA A 100 9.33 -6.50 -3.00
C ALA A 100 10.73 -6.39 -2.36
N ILE A 101 10.97 -5.38 -1.52
CA ILE A 101 12.25 -5.17 -0.81
C ILE A 101 12.53 -6.30 0.18
N ARG A 102 11.51 -6.74 0.93
CA ARG A 102 11.67 -7.86 1.86
C ARG A 102 11.98 -9.15 1.12
N GLY A 103 11.26 -9.43 0.02
CA GLY A 103 11.55 -10.56 -0.86
C GLY A 103 12.97 -10.48 -1.42
N TRP A 104 13.39 -9.31 -1.89
CA TRP A 104 14.71 -9.11 -2.48
C TRP A 104 15.82 -9.39 -1.46
N SER A 105 15.74 -8.78 -0.28
CA SER A 105 16.74 -8.97 0.77
C SER A 105 16.90 -10.43 1.18
N GLN A 106 15.81 -11.21 1.11
CA GLN A 106 15.83 -12.64 1.44
C GLN A 106 16.39 -13.51 0.31
N LEU A 107 16.08 -13.16 -0.95
CA LEU A 107 16.37 -14.00 -2.12
C LEU A 107 17.67 -13.64 -2.83
N CYS A 108 17.96 -12.35 -2.95
CA CYS A 108 19.03 -11.79 -3.78
C CYS A 108 20.10 -11.02 -2.97
N GLY A 109 19.96 -10.92 -1.64
CA GLY A 109 20.96 -10.28 -0.78
C GLY A 109 20.91 -8.74 -0.81
N SER A 110 22.05 -8.07 -0.61
CA SER A 110 22.09 -6.61 -0.48
C SER A 110 21.84 -5.90 -1.83
N LYS A 111 21.25 -4.70 -1.75
CA LYS A 111 20.82 -3.79 -2.85
C LYS A 111 21.98 -3.23 -3.72
N ALA A 112 23.03 -3.99 -3.97
CA ALA A 112 24.13 -3.53 -4.84
C ALA A 112 23.76 -3.59 -6.33
N ASP A 113 22.78 -4.41 -6.71
CA ASP A 113 22.32 -4.50 -8.09
C ASP A 113 20.93 -3.87 -8.27
N ARG A 114 20.78 -2.99 -9.25
CA ARG A 114 19.51 -2.33 -9.62
C ARG A 114 18.78 -3.09 -10.74
N GLY A 115 19.20 -4.31 -11.03
CA GLY A 115 18.56 -5.17 -12.01
C GLY A 115 17.35 -5.94 -11.46
N PRO A 116 16.66 -6.71 -12.31
CA PRO A 116 15.66 -7.69 -11.86
C PRO A 116 16.32 -8.85 -11.08
N CYS A 117 15.63 -9.38 -10.06
CA CYS A 117 16.07 -10.56 -9.31
C CYS A 117 15.50 -11.82 -9.96
N HIS A 118 16.40 -12.67 -10.46
CA HIS A 118 16.05 -13.95 -11.11
C HIS A 118 15.95 -15.12 -10.13
N ALA A 119 15.94 -14.84 -8.81
CA ALA A 119 15.76 -15.90 -7.83
C ALA A 119 14.32 -16.46 -7.95
N PRO A 120 14.16 -17.79 -7.94
CA PRO A 120 12.84 -18.40 -8.02
C PRO A 120 12.03 -18.04 -6.77
N CYS A 121 10.84 -17.48 -6.98
CA CYS A 121 9.92 -17.16 -5.89
C CYS A 121 8.47 -17.44 -6.27
N SER A 122 7.61 -17.55 -5.27
CA SER A 122 6.18 -17.74 -5.46
C SER A 122 5.39 -16.79 -4.58
N LEU A 123 4.48 -16.05 -5.19
CA LEU A 123 3.54 -15.16 -4.53
C LEU A 123 2.16 -15.77 -4.60
N LEU A 124 1.52 -15.95 -3.45
CA LEU A 124 0.17 -16.48 -3.37
C LEU A 124 -0.74 -15.47 -2.66
N PHE A 125 -1.76 -15.01 -3.37
CA PHE A 125 -2.79 -14.16 -2.78
C PHE A 125 -3.88 -15.02 -2.13
N LEU A 126 -4.20 -14.72 -0.88
CA LEU A 126 -5.38 -15.23 -0.19
C LEU A 126 -6.43 -14.12 -0.14
N VAL A 127 -7.57 -14.31 -0.81
CA VAL A 127 -8.61 -13.28 -0.91
C VAL A 127 -9.92 -13.75 -0.26
N ASP A 128 -10.50 -12.88 0.57
CA ASP A 128 -11.77 -13.16 1.24
C ASP A 128 -12.93 -12.98 0.26
N GLY A 129 -13.65 -14.07 0.02
CA GLY A 129 -14.83 -14.14 -0.84
C GLY A 129 -16.13 -14.33 -0.06
N SER A 130 -16.11 -14.12 1.26
CA SER A 130 -17.24 -14.38 2.15
C SER A 130 -18.43 -13.45 1.91
N GLY A 131 -19.57 -13.79 2.53
CA GLY A 131 -20.81 -13.01 2.48
C GLY A 131 -20.74 -11.66 3.18
N SER A 132 -19.78 -11.47 4.10
CA SER A 132 -19.54 -10.18 4.77
C SER A 132 -18.78 -9.18 3.90
N VAL A 133 -18.14 -9.63 2.81
CA VAL A 133 -17.44 -8.78 1.86
C VAL A 133 -18.41 -8.30 0.80
N THR A 134 -18.47 -6.99 0.58
CA THR A 134 -19.30 -6.41 -0.49
C THR A 134 -18.69 -6.64 -1.87
N GLU A 135 -19.49 -6.52 -2.93
CA GLU A 135 -18.97 -6.68 -4.31
C GLU A 135 -17.99 -5.57 -4.69
N ASP A 136 -18.14 -4.37 -4.12
CA ASP A 136 -17.19 -3.28 -4.30
C ASP A 136 -15.86 -3.58 -3.59
N ASP A 137 -15.90 -4.08 -2.35
CA ASP A 137 -14.68 -4.46 -1.61
C ASP A 137 -13.94 -5.61 -2.28
N PHE A 138 -14.68 -6.60 -2.79
CA PHE A 138 -14.08 -7.69 -3.56
C PHE A 138 -13.37 -7.18 -4.81
N ARG A 139 -13.99 -6.24 -5.54
CA ARG A 139 -13.36 -5.57 -6.70
C ARG A 139 -12.13 -4.73 -6.32
N HIS A 140 -12.13 -4.08 -5.16
CA HIS A 140 -10.94 -3.38 -4.68
C HIS A 140 -9.81 -4.36 -4.37
N MET A 141 -10.10 -5.51 -3.74
CA MET A 141 -9.11 -6.55 -3.48
C MET A 141 -8.52 -7.13 -4.77
N THR A 142 -9.34 -7.45 -5.77
CA THR A 142 -8.84 -7.95 -7.06
C THR A 142 -8.02 -6.92 -7.82
N SER A 143 -8.44 -5.66 -7.80
CA SER A 143 -7.68 -4.54 -8.38
C SER A 143 -6.32 -4.34 -7.69
N PHE A 144 -6.27 -4.48 -6.36
CA PHE A 144 -5.01 -4.43 -5.62
C PHE A 144 -4.08 -5.60 -5.98
N MET A 145 -4.61 -6.82 -6.13
CA MET A 145 -3.80 -7.98 -6.55
C MET A 145 -3.15 -7.74 -7.91
N ALA A 146 -3.92 -7.26 -8.90
CA ALA A 146 -3.44 -6.91 -10.24
C ALA A 146 -2.30 -5.88 -10.17
N TYR A 147 -2.52 -4.80 -9.44
CA TYR A 147 -1.54 -3.74 -9.25
C TYR A 147 -0.25 -4.25 -8.57
N ALA A 148 -0.38 -5.05 -7.51
CA ALA A 148 0.75 -5.62 -6.79
C ALA A 148 1.55 -6.60 -7.67
N TRP A 149 0.86 -7.47 -8.43
CA TRP A 149 1.50 -8.44 -9.30
C TRP A 149 2.35 -7.78 -10.39
N ARG A 150 1.81 -6.74 -11.06
CA ARG A 150 2.53 -6.00 -12.10
C ARG A 150 3.87 -5.43 -11.60
N SER A 151 3.88 -4.89 -10.38
CA SER A 151 5.11 -4.37 -9.77
C SER A 151 6.07 -5.48 -9.36
N ILE A 152 5.55 -6.59 -8.81
CA ILE A 152 6.36 -7.72 -8.36
C ILE A 152 7.00 -8.43 -9.55
N GLN A 153 6.28 -8.65 -10.64
CA GLN A 153 6.81 -9.26 -11.86
C GLN A 153 7.95 -8.43 -12.48
N THR A 154 7.89 -7.09 -12.36
CA THR A 154 8.99 -6.22 -12.79
C THR A 154 10.25 -6.43 -11.94
N THR A 155 10.08 -6.71 -10.64
CA THR A 155 11.20 -6.93 -9.70
C THR A 155 11.72 -8.37 -9.75
N PHE A 156 10.82 -9.34 -9.94
CA PHE A 156 11.06 -10.78 -9.96
C PHE A 156 10.42 -11.40 -11.23
N PRO A 157 11.09 -11.33 -12.40
CA PRO A 157 10.51 -11.78 -13.66
C PRO A 157 10.18 -13.28 -13.70
N GLU A 158 10.85 -14.08 -12.86
CA GLU A 158 10.66 -15.53 -12.76
C GLU A 158 9.67 -15.94 -11.65
N ALA A 159 9.04 -14.97 -10.99
CA ALA A 159 8.06 -15.22 -9.96
C ALA A 159 6.87 -16.02 -10.51
N LYS A 160 6.34 -16.91 -9.68
CA LYS A 160 5.05 -17.57 -9.94
C LYS A 160 3.97 -16.90 -9.09
N VAL A 161 2.84 -16.57 -9.71
CA VAL A 161 1.68 -16.01 -9.00
C VAL A 161 0.56 -17.03 -8.92
N GLY A 162 -0.11 -17.09 -7.77
CA GLY A 162 -1.33 -17.84 -7.58
C GLY A 162 -2.36 -17.04 -6.80
N VAL A 163 -3.63 -17.44 -6.89
CA VAL A 163 -4.75 -16.82 -6.19
C VAL A 163 -5.65 -17.90 -5.61
N VAL A 164 -5.96 -17.75 -4.32
CA VAL A 164 -6.88 -18.61 -3.60
C VAL A 164 -7.94 -17.74 -2.95
N GLN A 165 -9.18 -17.94 -3.37
CA GLN A 165 -10.34 -17.35 -2.75
C GLN A 165 -10.85 -18.25 -1.63
N PHE A 166 -11.27 -17.67 -0.50
CA PHE A 166 -11.84 -18.42 0.61
C PHE A 166 -13.16 -17.85 1.11
N SER A 167 -14.06 -18.73 1.54
CA SER A 167 -15.32 -18.42 2.19
C SER A 167 -15.62 -19.55 3.20
N ASN A 168 -16.75 -20.26 3.09
CA ASN A 168 -16.94 -21.56 3.75
C ASN A 168 -15.91 -22.58 3.27
N ASP A 169 -15.68 -22.56 1.96
CA ASP A 169 -14.77 -23.43 1.23
C ASP A 169 -13.65 -22.62 0.58
N VAL A 170 -12.69 -23.33 -0.02
CA VAL A 170 -11.53 -22.73 -0.69
C VAL A 170 -11.61 -23.02 -2.19
N ARG A 171 -11.41 -21.98 -3.01
CA ARG A 171 -11.31 -22.10 -4.47
C ARG A 171 -9.95 -21.59 -4.94
N VAL A 172 -9.25 -22.40 -5.73
CA VAL A 172 -8.03 -21.97 -6.41
C VAL A 172 -8.46 -21.29 -7.70
N GLU A 173 -8.33 -19.97 -7.74
CA GLU A 173 -8.69 -19.14 -8.91
C GLU A 173 -7.55 -19.17 -9.93
N VAL A 174 -6.31 -19.13 -9.44
CA VAL A 174 -5.10 -19.19 -10.26
C VAL A 174 -4.10 -20.14 -9.61
N GLN A 175 -3.68 -21.17 -10.34
CA GLN A 175 -2.60 -22.06 -9.90
C GLN A 175 -1.26 -21.31 -9.95
N PRO A 176 -0.34 -21.53 -8.98
CA PRO A 176 0.99 -20.90 -8.99
C PRO A 176 1.72 -21.15 -10.32
N SER A 177 1.82 -20.10 -11.14
CA SER A 177 2.37 -20.18 -12.48
C SER A 177 3.05 -18.86 -12.85
N ASN A 178 4.00 -18.88 -13.79
CA ASN A 178 4.59 -17.64 -14.31
C ASN A 178 3.61 -17.07 -15.32
N LEU A 179 2.74 -16.17 -14.85
CA LEU A 179 1.65 -15.58 -15.61
C LEU A 179 1.98 -14.12 -15.95
N SER A 180 1.72 -13.65 -17.18
CA SER A 180 1.91 -12.24 -17.51
C SER A 180 0.98 -11.34 -16.68
N ALA A 181 1.32 -10.08 -16.49
CA ALA A 181 0.45 -9.12 -15.81
C ALA A 181 -0.92 -9.01 -16.52
N ASP A 182 -0.95 -9.01 -17.85
CA ASP A 182 -2.19 -8.87 -18.64
C ASP A 182 -3.09 -10.13 -18.53
N ASP A 183 -2.49 -11.32 -18.55
CA ASP A 183 -3.23 -12.57 -18.35
C ASP A 183 -3.76 -12.66 -16.90
N PHE A 184 -2.95 -12.23 -15.93
CA PHE A 184 -3.36 -12.19 -14.53
C PHE A 184 -4.53 -11.21 -14.32
N ASP A 185 -4.48 -10.02 -14.93
CA ASP A 185 -5.55 -9.03 -14.90
C ASP A 185 -6.85 -9.62 -15.45
N THR A 186 -6.76 -10.38 -16.56
CA THR A 186 -7.91 -11.08 -17.15
C THR A 186 -8.47 -12.15 -16.20
N CYS A 187 -7.60 -12.95 -15.55
CA CYS A 187 -8.02 -13.95 -14.57
C CYS A 187 -8.74 -13.31 -13.39
N VAL A 188 -8.17 -12.27 -12.77
CA VAL A 188 -8.77 -11.64 -11.59
C VAL A 188 -10.04 -10.85 -11.91
N ALA A 189 -10.17 -10.30 -13.12
CA ALA A 189 -11.40 -9.66 -13.58
C ALA A 189 -12.55 -10.66 -13.79
N GLY A 190 -12.24 -11.93 -14.09
CA GLY A 190 -13.23 -13.01 -14.23
C GLY A 190 -13.64 -13.68 -12.91
N MET A 191 -13.01 -13.33 -11.79
CA MET A 191 -13.31 -13.93 -10.49
C MET A 191 -14.68 -13.48 -9.99
N ASN A 192 -15.43 -14.42 -9.42
CA ASN A 192 -16.71 -14.16 -8.78
C ASN A 192 -16.65 -14.46 -7.28
N ARG A 193 -17.22 -13.57 -6.48
CA ARG A 193 -17.28 -13.71 -5.02
C ARG A 193 -18.06 -14.97 -4.61
N MET A 194 -17.50 -15.79 -3.71
CA MET A 194 -18.07 -17.10 -3.33
C MET A 194 -19.33 -17.01 -2.46
N ASN A 195 -19.50 -15.92 -1.68
CA ASN A 195 -20.49 -15.81 -0.59
C ASN A 195 -20.27 -16.85 0.53
N GLY A 196 -21.05 -16.74 1.61
CA GLY A 196 -21.00 -17.69 2.74
C GLY A 196 -20.21 -17.18 3.94
N GLY A 197 -19.72 -18.09 4.78
CA GLY A 197 -18.90 -17.77 5.96
C GLY A 197 -17.43 -17.52 5.62
N THR A 198 -16.58 -17.50 6.65
CA THR A 198 -15.16 -17.12 6.55
C THR A 198 -14.26 -18.18 7.19
N ASN A 199 -13.54 -18.96 6.38
CA ASN A 199 -12.68 -20.05 6.82
C ASN A 199 -11.22 -19.85 6.39
N ILE A 200 -10.54 -18.93 7.07
CA ILE A 200 -9.13 -18.60 6.83
C ILE A 200 -8.22 -19.82 7.05
N SER A 201 -8.56 -20.69 8.02
CA SER A 201 -7.75 -21.88 8.33
C SER A 201 -7.67 -22.84 7.13
N ALA A 202 -8.76 -23.02 6.40
CA ALA A 202 -8.76 -23.82 5.18
C ALA A 202 -7.90 -23.17 4.08
N ALA A 203 -7.95 -21.84 3.94
CA ALA A 203 -7.17 -21.08 2.97
C ALA A 203 -5.66 -21.25 3.21
N ILE A 204 -5.21 -21.08 4.45
CA ILE A 204 -3.79 -21.23 4.84
C ILE A 204 -3.30 -22.66 4.58
N ARG A 205 -4.10 -23.67 4.92
CA ARG A 205 -3.75 -25.08 4.64
C ARG A 205 -3.61 -25.32 3.13
N LYS A 206 -4.52 -24.78 2.33
CA LYS A 206 -4.44 -24.90 0.87
C LYS A 206 -3.22 -24.18 0.30
N ALA A 207 -2.91 -23.00 0.82
CA ALA A 207 -1.69 -22.27 0.47
C ALA A 207 -0.42 -23.09 0.72
N GLY A 208 -0.32 -23.71 1.90
CA GLY A 208 0.79 -24.59 2.24
C GLY A 208 0.93 -25.77 1.26
N GLN A 209 -0.17 -26.34 0.78
CA GLN A 209 -0.13 -27.42 -0.23
C GLN A 209 0.33 -26.93 -1.60
N LEU A 210 -0.09 -25.73 -2.01
CA LEU A 210 0.28 -25.15 -3.31
C LEU A 210 1.76 -24.74 -3.36
N LEU A 211 2.30 -24.22 -2.25
CA LEU A 211 3.70 -23.81 -2.14
C LEU A 211 4.63 -24.98 -1.79
N GLY A 212 4.17 -25.92 -0.96
CA GLY A 212 4.93 -27.08 -0.49
C GLY A 212 4.98 -28.26 -1.46
N GLY A 213 4.44 -28.12 -2.68
CA GLY A 213 4.52 -29.13 -3.73
C GLY A 213 5.96 -29.46 -4.16
N THR A 214 6.94 -28.63 -3.82
CA THR A 214 8.36 -28.99 -3.85
C THR A 214 8.74 -29.61 -2.50
N LYS A 215 8.47 -30.91 -2.33
CA LYS A 215 9.33 -31.69 -1.45
C LYS A 215 10.74 -31.57 -2.05
N GLY A 216 11.65 -30.93 -1.32
CA GLY A 216 13.07 -30.95 -1.65
C GLY A 216 13.57 -32.41 -1.73
N PRO A 217 14.69 -32.65 -2.43
CA PRO A 217 15.33 -33.96 -2.46
C PRO A 217 15.63 -34.50 -1.06
#